data_AF-A0A948PXU1-F1
#
_entry.id   AF-A0A948PXU1-F1
#
_cell.length_a   1.000
_cell.length_b   1.000
_cell.length_c   1.000
_cell.angle_alpha   90.00
_cell.angle_beta   90.00
_cell.angle_gamma   90.00
#
_symmetry.space_group_name_H-M   'P 1'
#
loop_
_entity.id
_entity.type
_entity.pdbx_description
1 polymer ?
#
loop_
_entity_poly.entity_id
_entity_poly.type
_entity_poly.pdbx_seq_one_letter_code
_entity_poly.pdbx_strand_id
1 'polypeptide(L)' 'MPSVVKEELAKLANQLPDRATWDDVMYEVYVRQKIEEGLTAAEEGRVLTHEEVKRRVTSNKGVIKNGR' A
#
# COMPACT_ATOMS: atom_id res chain seq x y z
N MET A 1 -15.00 -12.81 10.28
CA MET A 1 -14.08 -12.62 11.42
C MET A 1 -12.79 -12.09 10.86
N PRO A 2 -12.18 -11.03 11.42
CA PRO A 2 -10.84 -10.67 11.00
C PRO A 2 -9.95 -11.89 11.24
N SER A 3 -9.32 -12.40 10.18
CA SER A 3 -8.33 -13.47 10.32
C SER A 3 -7.27 -13.00 11.30
N VAL A 4 -6.92 -13.85 12.26
CA VAL A 4 -5.89 -13.48 13.23
C VAL A 4 -4.61 -13.19 12.44
N VAL A 5 -3.92 -12.09 12.73
CA VAL A 5 -2.67 -11.68 12.02
C VAL A 5 -1.70 -12.87 11.85
N LYS A 6 -1.65 -13.75 12.84
CA LYS A 6 -0.90 -15.01 12.82
C LYS A 6 -1.26 -15.95 11.65
N GLU A 7 -2.55 -16.13 11.36
CA GLU A 7 -3.03 -16.97 10.26
C GLU A 7 -2.67 -16.36 8.90
N GLU A 8 -2.78 -15.05 8.76
CA GLU A 8 -2.41 -14.36 7.52
C GLU A 8 -0.90 -14.40 7.26
N LEU A 9 -0.09 -14.25 8.31
CA LEU A 9 1.36 -14.46 8.20
C LEU A 9 1.70 -15.90 7.82
N ALA A 10 0.99 -16.89 8.35
CA ALA A 10 1.20 -18.29 7.97
C ALA A 10 0.83 -18.54 6.49
N LYS A 11 -0.27 -17.94 6.00
CA LYS A 11 -0.62 -18.00 4.57
C LYS A 11 0.41 -17.31 3.69
N LEU A 12 0.88 -16.13 4.09
CA LEU A 12 1.94 -15.40 3.39
C LEU A 12 3.20 -16.27 3.30
N ALA A 13 3.65 -16.83 4.42
CA ALA A 13 4.82 -17.71 4.45
C ALA A 13 4.70 -18.89 3.48
N ASN A 14 3.51 -19.51 3.38
CA ASN A 14 3.26 -20.62 2.45
C ASN A 14 3.20 -20.20 0.97
N GLN A 15 3.01 -18.91 0.67
CA GLN A 15 2.92 -18.38 -0.70
C GLN A 15 4.24 -17.83 -1.22
N LEU A 16 5.20 -17.57 -0.33
CA LEU A 16 6.50 -17.06 -0.70
C LEU A 16 7.32 -18.11 -1.47
N PRO A 17 8.10 -17.70 -2.49
CA PRO A 17 9.04 -18.60 -3.14
C PRO A 17 10.19 -18.98 -2.20
N ASP A 18 10.79 -20.16 -2.39
CA ASP A 18 11.90 -20.65 -1.55
C ASP A 18 13.11 -19.70 -1.45
N ARG A 19 13.28 -18.84 -2.45
CA ARG A 19 14.35 -17.84 -2.55
C ARG A 19 13.92 -16.43 -2.11
N ALA A 20 12.74 -16.29 -1.50
CA ALA A 20 12.26 -15.01 -1.01
C ALA A 20 13.23 -14.42 0.01
N THR A 21 13.43 -13.12 -0.09
CA THR A 21 14.24 -12.33 0.83
C THR A 21 13.35 -11.63 1.85
N TRP A 22 13.96 -11.07 2.90
CA TRP A 22 13.23 -10.24 3.87
C TRP A 22 12.57 -9.01 3.21
N ASP A 23 13.16 -8.47 2.15
CA ASP A 23 12.59 -7.36 1.39
C ASP A 23 11.28 -7.78 0.70
N ASP A 24 11.22 -8.99 0.16
CA ASP A 24 9.98 -9.54 -0.43
C ASP A 24 8.88 -9.70 0.63
N VAL A 25 9.25 -10.20 1.82
CA VAL A 25 8.29 -10.33 2.93
C VAL A 25 7.75 -8.96 3.34
N MET A 26 8.62 -7.97 3.51
CA MET A 26 8.23 -6.61 3.88
C MET A 26 7.35 -5.97 2.81
N TYR A 27 7.66 -6.18 1.53
CA TYR A 27 6.85 -5.69 0.42
C TYR A 27 5.43 -6.25 0.47
N GLU A 28 5.28 -7.55 0.64
CA GLU A 28 3.96 -8.20 0.73
C GLU A 28 3.14 -7.69 1.92
N VAL A 29 3.76 -7.54 3.08
CA VAL A 29 3.11 -6.97 4.28
C VAL A 29 2.67 -5.52 4.01
N TYR A 30 3.54 -4.71 3.42
CA TYR A 30 3.24 -3.31 3.10
C TYR A 30 2.08 -3.17 2.11
N VAL A 31 2.06 -3.98 1.05
CA VAL A 31 0.98 -3.97 0.05
C VAL A 31 -0.35 -4.32 0.71
N ARG A 32 -0.40 -5.38 1.53
CA ARG A 32 -1.62 -5.75 2.27
C ARG A 32 -2.12 -4.61 3.15
N GLN A 33 -1.22 -3.99 3.94
CA GLN A 33 -1.57 -2.84 4.78
C GLN A 33 -2.16 -1.69 3.95
N LYS A 34 -1.56 -1.36 2.80
CA LYS A 34 -2.05 -0.27 1.94
C LYS A 34 -3.40 -0.56 1.31
N ILE A 35 -3.68 -1.81 0.98
CA ILE A 35 -5.00 -2.23 0.50
C ILE A 35 -6.04 -2.08 1.60
N GLU A 36 -5.76 -2.58 2.81
CA GLU A 36 -6.67 -2.46 3.95
C GLU A 36 -6.96 -0.99 4.29
N GLU A 37 -5.91 -0.16 4.41
CA GLU A 37 -6.05 1.29 4.62
C GLU A 37 -6.89 1.95 3.52
N GLY A 38 -6.70 1.54 2.26
CA GLY A 38 -7.45 2.05 1.11
C GLY A 38 -8.92 1.63 1.12
N LEU A 39 -9.21 0.38 1.49
CA LEU A 39 -10.58 -0.12 1.64
C LEU A 39 -11.32 0.62 2.75
N THR A 40 -10.71 0.75 3.93
CA THR A 40 -11.29 1.54 5.04
C THR A 40 -11.49 3.00 4.63
N ALA A 41 -10.54 3.62 3.93
CA ALA A 41 -10.71 4.98 3.43
C ALA A 41 -11.87 5.10 2.43
N ALA A 42 -12.07 4.11 1.57
CA ALA A 42 -13.19 4.09 0.62
C ALA A 42 -14.54 3.95 1.34
N GLU A 43 -14.63 3.06 2.32
CA GLU A 43 -15.83 2.86 3.15
C GLU A 43 -16.20 4.13 3.94
N GLU A 44 -15.20 4.83 4.46
CA GLU A 44 -15.39 6.09 5.19
C GLU A 44 -15.59 7.32 4.27
N GLY A 45 -15.61 7.13 2.94
CA GLY A 45 -15.75 8.22 1.98
C GLY A 45 -14.53 9.15 1.89
N ARG A 46 -13.38 8.76 2.44
CA ARG A 46 -12.08 9.46 2.33
C ARG A 46 -11.43 9.22 0.97
N VAL A 47 -12.17 9.50 -0.09
CA VAL A 47 -11.74 9.35 -1.50
C VAL A 47 -11.52 10.71 -2.15
N LEU A 48 -10.71 10.73 -3.21
CA LEU A 48 -10.49 11.91 -4.03
C LEU A 48 -11.03 11.65 -5.44
N THR A 49 -11.63 12.67 -6.04
CA THR A 49 -12.00 12.67 -7.45
C THR A 49 -10.75 12.67 -8.34
N HIS A 50 -10.91 12.29 -9.60
CA HIS A 50 -9.83 12.31 -10.58
C HIS A 50 -9.13 13.68 -10.66
N GLU A 51 -9.89 14.77 -10.67
CA GLU A 51 -9.34 16.13 -10.74
C GLU A 51 -8.56 16.52 -9.48
N GLU A 52 -9.01 16.10 -8.30
CA GLU A 52 -8.30 16.33 -7.03
C GLU A 52 -6.97 15.58 -6.98
N VAL A 53 -6.95 14.31 -7.43
CA VAL A 53 -5.73 13.51 -7.54
C VAL A 53 -4.76 14.16 -8.53
N LYS A 54 -5.23 14.55 -9.72
CA LYS A 54 -4.43 15.20 -10.75
C LYS A 54 -3.78 16.47 -10.21
N ARG A 55 -4.54 17.32 -9.51
CA ARG A 55 -4.04 18.54 -8.86
C ARG A 55 -2.98 18.21 -7.82
N ARG A 56 -3.22 17.24 -6.93
CA ARG A 56 -2.28 16.85 -5.88
C ARG A 56 -0.95 16.35 -6.44
N VAL A 57 -0.99 15.47 -7.43
CA VAL A 57 0.22 14.88 -8.04
C VAL A 57 0.99 15.91 -8.86
N THR A 58 0.32 16.83 -9.54
CA THR A 58 0.98 17.85 -10.37
C THR A 58 1.49 19.04 -9.55
N SER A 59 0.78 19.49 -8.51
CA SER A 59 1.25 20.54 -7.60
C SER A 59 2.52 20.12 -6.85
N ASN A 60 2.66 18.82 -6.53
CA ASN A 60 3.86 18.31 -5.84
C ASN A 60 5.09 18.17 -6.77
N LYS A 61 4.92 18.26 -8.10
CA LYS A 61 6.05 18.27 -9.07
C LYS A 61 6.84 19.59 -9.07
N GLY A 62 6.41 20.61 -8.34
CA GLY A 62 7.17 21.85 -8.16
C GLY A 62 8.40 21.72 -7.26
N VAL A 63 8.46 20.68 -6.41
CA VAL A 63 9.56 20.50 -5.44
C VAL A 63 10.76 19.76 -6.04
N ILE A 64 10.56 18.95 -7.07
CA ILE A 64 11.62 18.10 -7.67
C ILE A 64 12.38 18.81 -8.81
N LYS A 65 12.02 20.05 -9.17
CA LYS A 65 12.67 20.80 -10.27
C LYS A 65 13.83 21.72 -9.84
N ASN A 66 14.21 21.74 -8.55
CA ASN A 66 15.36 22.50 -8.06
C ASN A 66 16.56 21.59 -7.70
N GLY A 67 16.86 20.61 -8.56
CA GLY A 67 18.13 19.90 -8.56
C GLY A 67 18.97 20.41 -9.73
N ARG A 68 19.72 21.48 -9.50
CA ARG A 68 21.05 21.64 -10.12
C ARG A 68 21.99 20.66 -9.43
#